data_AF-A0A379G283-F1
#
_entry.id   AF-A0A379G283-F1
#
_cell.length_a   1.000
_cell.length_b   1.000
_cell.length_c   1.000
_cell.angle_alpha   90.00
_cell.angle_beta   90.00
_cell.angle_gamma   90.00
#
_symmetry.space_group_name_H-M   'P 1'
#
loop_
_entity.id
_entity.type
_entity.pdbx_description
1 polymer ?
#
loop_
_entity_poly.entity_id
_entity_poly.type
_entity_poly.pdbx_seq_one_letter_code
_entity_poly.pdbx_strand_id
1 'polypeptide(L)' 'MFKTGLIRGSIKSPTVRKSARFQVWERLDKEESLKSIKENPPLMQNGVATKDSNIDIEYSQWVTWSKRESVG' A
#
# COMPACT_ATOMS: atom_id res chain seq x y z
N MET A 1 -0.25 -13.32 26.69
CA MET A 1 -0.87 -13.86 25.46
C MET A 1 -0.99 -12.75 24.44
N PHE A 2 -0.05 -12.63 23.50
CA PHE A 2 -0.17 -11.67 22.41
C PHE A 2 -1.23 -12.20 21.44
N LYS A 3 -2.37 -11.52 21.34
CA LYS A 3 -3.42 -11.86 20.36
C LYS A 3 -2.87 -11.57 18.97
N THR A 4 -2.42 -12.62 18.28
CA THR A 4 -1.97 -12.67 16.88
C THR A 4 -3.10 -12.36 15.87
N GLY A 5 -4.06 -11.51 16.24
CA GLY A 5 -5.21 -11.13 15.43
C GLY A 5 -5.33 -9.61 15.16
N LEU A 6 -4.55 -8.78 15.86
CA LEU A 6 -4.68 -7.31 15.79
C LEU A 6 -3.68 -6.61 14.85
N ILE A 7 -2.85 -7.39 14.11
CA ILE A 7 -1.98 -6.89 13.03
C ILE A 7 -2.57 -7.26 11.66
N ARG A 8 -3.89 -7.17 11.51
CA ARG A 8 -4.57 -7.13 10.22
C ARG A 8 -5.30 -5.79 10.06
N GLY A 9 -4.61 -4.72 10.45
CA GLY A 9 -5.13 -3.36 10.33
C GLY A 9 -5.42 -3.06 8.87
N SER A 10 -6.57 -2.44 8.61
CA SER A 10 -6.89 -1.80 7.34
C SER A 10 -5.71 -0.99 6.80
N ILE A 11 -5.60 -0.78 5.49
CA ILE A 11 -4.62 0.17 4.92
C ILE A 11 -4.81 1.59 5.47
N LYS A 12 -5.95 1.90 6.10
CA LYS A 12 -6.13 3.15 6.86
C LYS A 12 -5.44 3.15 8.23
N SER A 13 -4.98 1.99 8.71
CA SER A 13 -4.21 1.87 9.95
C SER A 13 -2.87 2.60 9.79
N PRO A 14 -2.57 3.58 10.66
CA PRO A 14 -1.31 4.31 10.63
C PRO A 14 -0.08 3.38 10.68
N THR A 15 -0.21 2.25 11.37
CA THR A 15 0.85 1.24 11.47
C THR A 15 1.14 0.59 10.12
N VAL A 16 0.11 0.24 9.36
CA VAL A 16 0.24 -0.38 8.03
C VAL A 16 0.75 0.64 7.02
N ARG A 17 0.25 1.88 7.07
CA ARG A 17 0.74 3.01 6.27
C ARG A 17 2.22 3.30 6.51
N LYS A 18 2.67 3.25 7.77
CA LYS A 18 4.08 3.38 8.16
C LYS A 18 4.94 2.19 7.74
N SER A 19 4.35 1.00 7.61
CA SER A 19 5.07 -0.20 7.14
C SER A 19 5.13 -0.31 5.62
N ALA A 20 4.24 0.36 4.88
CA ALA A 20 4.29 0.44 3.43
C ALA A 20 5.48 1.30 3.01
N ARG A 21 6.48 0.65 2.41
CA ARG A 21 7.82 1.20 2.20
C ARG A 21 7.87 2.23 1.07
N PHE A 22 6.91 2.16 0.14
CA PHE A 22 6.87 2.98 -1.06
C PHE A 22 5.66 3.91 -1.10
N GLN A 23 4.81 3.87 -0.06
CA GLN A 23 3.62 4.71 0.12
C GLN A 23 2.70 4.75 -1.11
N VAL A 24 2.62 3.66 -1.89
CA VAL A 24 1.81 3.59 -3.12
C VAL A 24 0.33 3.87 -2.83
N TRP A 25 -0.12 3.48 -1.65
CA TRP A 25 -1.48 3.73 -1.16
C TRP A 25 -1.87 5.22 -1.12
N GLU A 26 -0.93 6.16 -0.90
CA GLU A 26 -1.26 7.60 -0.89
C GLU A 26 -1.71 8.11 -2.25
N ARG A 27 -1.16 7.52 -3.32
CA ARG A 27 -1.49 7.86 -4.69
C ARG A 27 -2.78 7.16 -5.13
N LEU A 28 -2.95 5.91 -4.73
CA LEU A 28 -4.20 5.17 -4.94
C LEU A 28 -5.39 5.81 -4.21
N ASP A 29 -5.20 6.32 -2.98
CA ASP A 29 -6.22 7.05 -2.22
C ASP A 29 -6.59 8.39 -2.89
N LYS A 30 -5.71 8.96 -3.73
CA LYS A 30 -5.97 10.14 -4.56
C LYS A 30 -6.57 9.78 -5.93
N GLU A 31 -7.07 8.55 -6.07
CA GLU A 31 -7.65 8.00 -7.30
C GLU A 31 -6.67 7.92 -8.48
N GLU A 32 -5.36 7.94 -8.19
CA GLU A 32 -4.35 7.75 -9.23
C GLU A 32 -4.32 6.29 -9.70
N SER A 33 -4.23 6.09 -11.02
CA SER A 33 -4.19 4.74 -11.59
C SER A 33 -2.85 4.04 -11.33
N LEU A 34 -2.89 2.72 -11.14
CA LEU A 34 -1.69 1.88 -11.03
C LEU A 34 -0.73 2.10 -12.21
N LYS A 35 -1.27 2.31 -13.42
CA LYS A 35 -0.48 2.60 -14.62
C LYS A 35 0.32 3.90 -14.47
N SER A 36 -0.33 4.98 -14.03
CA SER A 36 0.34 6.27 -13.78
C SER A 36 1.42 6.15 -12.69
N ILE A 37 1.16 5.37 -11.65
CA ILE A 37 2.13 5.12 -10.58
C ILE A 37 3.35 4.36 -11.13
N LYS A 38 3.18 3.41 -12.05
CA LYS A 38 4.29 2.70 -12.69
C LYS A 38 5.07 3.56 -13.69
N GLU A 39 4.40 4.46 -14.41
CA GLU A 39 5.06 5.40 -15.33
C GLU A 39 5.90 6.45 -14.59
N ASN A 40 5.48 6.83 -13.38
CA ASN A 40 6.23 7.72 -12.50
C ASN A 40 6.36 7.09 -11.10
N PRO A 41 7.22 6.08 -10.90
CA PRO A 41 7.30 5.31 -9.67
C PRO A 41 7.85 6.13 -8.50
N PRO A 42 7.34 5.93 -7.27
CA PRO A 42 7.93 6.56 -6.09
C PRO A 42 9.39 6.13 -5.93
N LEU A 43 10.22 7.00 -5.39
CA LEU A 43 11.61 6.67 -5.10
C LEU A 43 11.70 5.90 -3.78
N MET A 44 12.55 4.88 -3.77
CA MET A 44 13.01 4.21 -2.58
C MET A 44 13.85 5.19 -1.73
N GLN A 45 14.07 4.87 -0.45
CA GLN A 45 14.89 5.71 0.46
C GLN A 45 16.33 5.96 -0.04
N ASN A 46 16.85 5.09 -0.91
CA ASN A 46 18.15 5.24 -1.54
C ASN A 46 18.10 6.05 -2.86
N GLY A 47 16.97 6.68 -3.19
CA GLY A 47 16.79 7.49 -4.40
C GLY A 47 16.53 6.70 -5.68
N VAL A 48 16.47 5.36 -5.61
CA VAL A 48 16.21 4.50 -6.78
C VAL A 48 14.71 4.40 -7.03
N ALA A 49 14.27 4.41 -8.29
CA ALA A 49 12.88 4.18 -8.65
C ALA A 49 12.37 2.82 -8.13
N THR A 50 11.19 2.82 -7.53
CA THR A 50 10.54 1.58 -7.07
C THR A 50 10.21 0.71 -8.27
N LYS A 51 10.63 -0.55 -8.23
CA LYS A 51 10.33 -1.53 -9.27
C LYS A 51 8.82 -1.79 -9.36
N ASP A 52 8.32 -2.01 -10.57
CA ASP A 52 6.93 -2.39 -10.83
C ASP A 52 6.44 -3.53 -9.95
N SER A 53 7.27 -4.56 -9.73
CA SER A 53 6.90 -5.70 -8.88
C SER A 53 6.60 -5.31 -7.43
N ASN A 54 7.31 -4.31 -6.89
CA ASN A 54 7.05 -3.80 -5.54
C ASN A 54 5.77 -2.97 -5.50
N ILE A 55 5.50 -2.20 -6.56
CA ILE A 55 4.27 -1.41 -6.71
C ILE A 55 3.07 -2.36 -6.79
N ASP A 56 3.18 -3.44 -7.56
CA ASP A 56 2.12 -4.46 -7.68
C ASP A 56 1.81 -5.15 -6.35
N ILE A 57 2.83 -5.42 -5.53
CA ILE A 57 2.64 -6.00 -4.20
C ILE A 57 1.88 -5.04 -3.29
N GLU A 58 2.27 -3.77 -3.21
CA GLU A 58 1.56 -2.77 -2.39
C GLU A 58 0.14 -2.53 -2.91
N TYR A 59 -0.07 -2.49 -4.22
CA TYR A 59 -1.39 -2.38 -4.83
C TYR A 59 -2.28 -3.58 -4.47
N SER A 60 -1.78 -4.81 -4.59
CA SER A 60 -2.53 -6.01 -4.24
C SER A 60 -2.92 -6.04 -2.76
N GLN A 61 -2.03 -5.59 -1.87
CA GLN A 61 -2.32 -5.43 -0.45
C GLN A 61 -3.40 -4.36 -0.22
N TRP A 62 -3.29 -3.19 -0.87
CA TRP A 62 -4.28 -2.13 -0.80
C TRP A 62 -5.66 -2.59 -1.27
N VAL A 63 -5.76 -3.26 -2.43
CA VAL A 63 -7.03 -3.79 -2.96
C VAL A 63 -7.63 -4.82 -1.99
N THR A 64 -6.82 -5.74 -1.48
CA THR A 64 -7.26 -6.79 -0.54
C THR A 64 -7.81 -6.19 0.76
N TRP A 65 -7.21 -5.09 1.23
CA TRP A 65 -7.63 -4.42 2.46
C TRP A 65 -8.80 -3.47 2.25
N SER A 66 -8.87 -2.71 1.15
CA SER A 66 -10.02 -1.88 0.79
C SER A 66 -11.29 -2.71 0.60
N LYS A 67 -11.19 -3.91 0.00
CA LYS A 67 -12.35 -4.83 -0.13
C LYS A 67 -12.86 -5.35 1.21
N ARG A 68 -12.00 -5.50 2.22
CA ARG A 68 -12.40 -5.95 3.56
C ARG A 68 -13.16 -4.89 4.36
N GLU A 69 -12.99 -3.60 4.04
CA GLU A 69 -13.79 -2.53 4.66
C GLU A 69 -15.20 -2.42 4.09
N SER A 70 -15.47 -2.96 2.88
CA SER A 70 -16.80 -2.91 2.26
C SER A 70 -17.79 -3.95 2.79
N VAL A 71 -17.37 -4.81 3.73
CA VAL A 71 -18.21 -5.88 4.33
C VAL A 71 -18.41 -5.65 5.84
N GLY A 72 -18.21 -4.41 6.31
CA GLY A 72 -18.43 -4.00 7.70
C GLY A 72 -19.76 -3.28 7.87
#